data_AF-A0A1H8DQD2-F1
#
_entry.id   AF-A0A1H8DQD2-F1
#
_cell.length_a   1.000
_cell.length_b   1.000
_cell.length_c   1.000
_cell.angle_alpha   90.00
_cell.angle_beta   90.00
_cell.angle_gamma   90.00
#
_symmetry.space_group_name_H-M   'P 1'
#
loop_
_entity.id
_entity.type
_entity.pdbx_description
1 polymer ?
#
loop_
_entity_poly.entity_id
_entity_poly.type
_entity_poly.pdbx_seq_one_letter_code
_entity_poly.pdbx_strand_id
1 'polypeptide(L)'
;MGRATNMSPAFAKAVAGELVRLNGSLDRLLVALAGDPEVLRRHMTDLQAIDDMSQVQCALADLLLSDEPMGAGIDAVPLEAMAARLRDGIQATHGEI
;
A
#
# COMPACT_ATOMS: atom_id res chain seq x y z
N MET A 1 -20.34 -13.10 -17.62
CA MET A 1 -20.22 -11.80 -18.31
C MET A 1 -20.14 -10.70 -17.24
N GLY A 2 -18.93 -10.17 -17.00
CA GLY A 2 -18.65 -8.87 -16.38
C GLY A 2 -19.10 -8.58 -14.95
N ARG A 3 -18.29 -8.94 -13.94
CA ARG A 3 -18.17 -8.15 -12.70
C ARG A 3 -16.75 -7.62 -12.58
N ALA A 4 -16.35 -6.77 -13.52
CA ALA A 4 -15.35 -5.75 -13.21
C ALA A 4 -16.10 -4.72 -12.35
N THR A 5 -16.02 -4.86 -11.04
CA THR A 5 -16.49 -3.81 -10.12
C THR A 5 -15.61 -2.60 -10.36
N ASN A 6 -16.03 -1.70 -11.25
CA ASN A 6 -15.53 -0.34 -11.28
C ASN A 6 -15.78 0.23 -9.89
N MET A 7 -14.73 0.27 -9.07
CA MET A 7 -14.76 0.91 -7.77
C MET A 7 -15.27 2.33 -7.97
N SER A 8 -16.36 2.71 -7.30
CA SER A 8 -16.87 4.07 -7.45
C SER A 8 -15.81 5.05 -6.92
N PRO A 9 -15.65 6.24 -7.53
CA PRO A 9 -14.67 7.22 -7.07
C PRO A 9 -14.84 7.58 -5.58
N ALA A 10 -16.08 7.60 -5.10
CA ALA A 10 -16.39 7.81 -3.68
C ALA A 10 -15.89 6.67 -2.78
N PHE A 11 -15.99 5.41 -3.23
CA PHE A 11 -15.47 4.27 -2.49
C PHE A 11 -13.93 4.24 -2.51
N ALA A 12 -13.30 4.50 -3.66
CA ALA A 12 -11.84 4.62 -3.76
C ALA A 12 -11.29 5.67 -2.79
N LYS A 13 -11.91 6.86 -2.75
CA LYS A 13 -11.53 7.93 -1.83
C LYS A 13 -11.72 7.54 -0.36
N ALA A 14 -12.78 6.82 -0.03
CA ALA A 14 -13.00 6.33 1.34
C ALA A 14 -11.94 5.31 1.78
N VAL A 15 -11.57 4.38 0.88
CA VAL A 15 -10.50 3.40 1.14
C VAL A 15 -9.14 4.09 1.26
N ALA A 16 -8.82 5.02 0.36
CA ALA A 16 -7.58 5.81 0.44
C ALA A 16 -7.49 6.59 1.77
N GLY A 17 -8.59 7.21 2.21
CA GLY A 17 -8.65 7.90 3.49
C GLY A 17 -8.41 6.96 4.69
N GLU A 18 -8.96 5.74 4.65
CA GLU A 18 -8.75 4.76 5.70
C GLU A 18 -7.31 4.23 5.73
N LEU A 19 -6.68 4.03 4.56
CA LEU A 19 -5.26 3.66 4.47
C LEU A 19 -4.36 4.72 5.10
N VAL A 20 -4.58 6.00 4.79
CA VAL A 20 -3.84 7.11 5.40
C VAL A 20 -4.07 7.19 6.92
N ARG A 21 -5.29 6.95 7.38
CA ARG A 21 -5.62 6.93 8.82
C ARG A 21 -4.90 5.79 9.56
N LEU A 22 -4.84 4.61 8.95
CA LEU A 22 -4.12 3.45 9.48
C LEU A 22 -2.61 3.71 9.48
N ASN A 23 -2.08 4.32 8.42
CA ASN A 23 -0.69 4.73 8.34
C ASN A 23 -0.29 5.65 9.50
N GLY A 24 -1.08 6.70 9.76
CA GLY A 24 -0.83 7.60 10.90
C GLY A 24 -0.93 6.91 12.27
N SER A 25 -1.51 5.72 12.36
CA SER A 25 -1.47 4.90 13.59
C SER A 25 -0.20 4.06 13.68
N LEU A 26 0.31 3.55 12.55
CA LEU A 26 1.60 2.88 12.46
C LEU A 26 2.75 3.84 12.73
N ASP A 27 2.73 5.04 12.16
CA ASP A 27 3.75 6.07 12.37
C ASP A 27 3.89 6.45 13.85
N ARG A 28 2.76 6.62 14.55
CA ARG A 28 2.76 6.92 15.99
C ARG A 28 3.34 5.77 16.81
N LEU A 29 3.08 4.52 16.42
CA LEU A 29 3.65 3.35 17.08
C LEU A 29 5.16 3.25 16.82
N LEU A 30 5.61 3.46 15.58
CA LEU A 30 7.03 3.49 15.22
C LEU A 30 7.78 4.56 16.00
N VAL A 31 7.25 5.78 16.08
CA VAL A 31 7.84 6.88 16.87
C VAL A 31 7.95 6.51 18.35
N ALA A 32 6.91 5.90 18.92
CA ALA A 32 6.95 5.47 20.32
C ALA A 32 8.00 4.37 20.57
N LEU A 33 8.13 3.41 19.66
CA LEU A 33 9.09 2.30 19.76
C LEU A 33 10.54 2.76 19.52
N ALA A 34 10.76 3.66 18.56
CA ALA A 34 12.07 4.23 18.27
C ALA A 34 12.60 5.15 19.39
N GLY A 35 11.71 5.61 20.29
CA GLY A 35 12.10 6.37 21.48
C GLY A 35 12.88 5.56 22.53
N ASP A 36 12.84 4.23 22.46
CA ASP A 36 13.68 3.35 23.28
C ASP A 36 14.83 2.77 22.41
N PRO A 37 16.08 3.17 22.67
CA PRO A 37 17.24 2.71 21.89
C PRO A 37 17.44 1.19 21.92
N GLU A 38 17.05 0.51 23.00
CA GLU A 38 17.22 -0.94 23.11
C GLU A 38 16.15 -1.69 22.33
N VAL A 39 14.92 -1.17 22.29
CA VAL A 39 13.85 -1.68 21.41
C VAL A 39 14.25 -1.48 19.95
N LEU A 40 14.72 -0.28 19.59
CA LEU A 40 15.18 0.02 18.23
C LEU A 40 16.29 -0.94 17.79
N ARG A 41 17.30 -1.15 18.64
CA ARG A 41 18.42 -2.05 18.35
C ARG A 41 17.98 -3.52 18.24
N ARG A 42 17.06 -3.97 19.10
CA ARG A 42 16.61 -5.37 19.17
C ARG A 42 15.63 -5.74 18.05
N HIS A 43 14.81 -4.78 17.61
CA HIS A 43 13.70 -5.01 16.68
C HIS A 43 13.84 -4.21 15.38
N MET A 44 15.04 -3.76 15.03
CA MET A 44 15.28 -2.92 13.85
C MET A 44 14.68 -3.50 12.56
N THR A 45 14.81 -4.81 12.35
CA THR A 45 14.24 -5.51 11.19
C THR A 45 12.71 -5.50 11.19
N ASP A 46 12.09 -5.72 12.36
CA ASP A 46 10.63 -5.70 12.49
C ASP A 46 10.08 -4.28 12.28
N LEU A 47 10.79 -3.27 12.80
CA LEU A 47 10.46 -1.87 12.62
C LEU A 47 10.60 -1.44 11.15
N GLN A 48 11.63 -1.92 10.45
CA GLN A 48 11.78 -1.68 9.01
C GLN A 48 10.63 -2.32 8.22
N ALA A 49 10.19 -3.53 8.57
CA ALA A 49 9.05 -4.16 7.92
C ALA A 49 7.75 -3.37 8.13
N ILE A 50 7.56 -2.74 9.29
CA ILE A 50 6.40 -1.85 9.56
C ILE A 50 6.50 -0.57 8.73
N ASP A 51 7.68 0.01 8.58
CA ASP A 51 7.90 1.18 7.71
C ASP A 51 7.59 0.83 6.25
N ASP A 52 8.07 -0.30 5.75
CA ASP A 52 7.78 -0.78 4.39
C ASP A 52 6.26 -0.97 4.17
N MET A 53 5.54 -1.50 5.15
CA MET A 53 4.07 -1.63 5.10
C MET A 53 3.37 -0.27 5.05
N SER A 54 3.91 0.71 5.77
CA SER A 54 3.38 2.08 5.83
C SER A 54 3.56 2.79 4.48
N GLN A 55 4.74 2.67 3.89
CA GLN A 55 5.02 3.17 2.54
C GLN A 55 4.08 2.53 1.50
N VAL A 56 3.87 1.21 1.58
CA VAL A 56 2.91 0.49 0.73
C VAL A 56 1.49 1.04 0.86
N GLN A 57 1.02 1.33 2.07
CA GLN A 57 -0.33 1.85 2.31
C GLN A 57 -0.52 3.25 1.74
N CYS A 58 0.46 4.14 1.93
CA CYS A 58 0.44 5.48 1.34
C CYS A 58 0.36 5.40 -0.18
N ALA A 59 1.17 4.54 -0.76
CA ALA A 59 1.31 4.47 -2.19
C ALA A 59 0.10 3.77 -2.87
N LEU A 60 -0.63 2.89 -2.16
CA LEU A 60 -1.97 2.43 -2.56
C LEU A 60 -3.02 3.52 -2.46
N ALA A 61 -2.97 4.36 -1.43
CA ALA A 61 -3.89 5.48 -1.30
C ALA A 61 -3.72 6.47 -2.46
N ASP A 62 -2.47 6.76 -2.85
CA ASP A 62 -2.16 7.59 -4.01
C ASP A 62 -2.65 6.95 -5.32
N LEU A 63 -2.45 5.65 -5.51
CA LEU A 63 -2.96 4.93 -6.68
C LEU A 63 -4.49 4.97 -6.77
N LEU A 64 -5.18 4.82 -5.64
CA LEU A 64 -6.65 4.88 -5.57
C LEU A 64 -7.22 6.27 -5.85
N LEU A 65 -6.43 7.32 -5.59
CA LEU A 65 -6.79 8.71 -5.86
C LEU A 65 -6.29 9.22 -7.21
N SER A 66 -5.45 8.45 -7.90
CA SER A 66 -4.91 8.83 -9.21
C SER A 66 -5.99 8.76 -10.28
N ASP A 67 -6.06 9.83 -11.09
CA ASP A 67 -6.89 9.88 -12.30
C ASP A 67 -6.20 9.22 -13.51
N GLU A 68 -4.97 8.71 -13.34
CA GLU A 68 -4.24 8.03 -14.41
C GLU A 68 -4.81 6.65 -14.71
N PRO A 69 -4.72 6.17 -15.97
CA PRO A 69 -5.02 4.79 -16.30
C PRO A 69 -4.19 3.87 -15.40
N MET A 70 -4.81 2.87 -14.78
CA MET A 70 -4.18 1.97 -13.78
C MET A 70 -2.79 1.44 -14.19
N GLY A 71 -2.52 1.29 -15.49
CA GLY A 71 -1.22 0.85 -16.01
C GLY A 71 -0.06 1.84 -15.82
N ALA A 72 -0.30 3.15 -15.76
CA ALA A 72 0.74 4.17 -15.56
C ALA A 72 1.04 4.40 -14.06
N GLY A 73 0.01 4.36 -13.22
CA GLY A 73 0.15 4.55 -11.77
C GLY A 73 0.95 3.44 -11.08
N ILE A 74 0.93 2.21 -11.59
CA ILE A 74 1.65 1.04 -11.03
C ILE A 74 3.18 1.23 -11.06
N ASP A 75 3.72 1.96 -12.04
CA ASP A 75 5.16 2.20 -12.16
C ASP A 75 5.65 3.36 -11.27
N ALA A 76 4.73 4.21 -10.80
CA ALA A 76 5.04 5.39 -9.98
C ALA A 76 5.08 5.09 -8.48
N VAL A 77 4.52 3.95 -8.08
CA VAL A 77 4.50 3.53 -6.69
C VAL A 77 5.93 3.03 -6.32
N PRO A 78 6.48 3.22 -5.09
CA PRO A 78 7.84 2.80 -4.69
C PRO A 78 8.03 1.27 -4.60
N LEU A 79 7.44 0.56 -5.55
CA LEU A 79 6.87 -0.75 -5.49
C LEU A 79 7.42 -1.58 -6.66
N GLU A 80 8.72 -1.69 -6.87
CA GLU A 80 9.16 -2.65 -7.89
C GLU A 80 8.72 -4.08 -7.49
N ALA A 81 8.82 -4.39 -6.19
CA ALA A 81 8.37 -5.66 -5.62
C ALA A 81 6.83 -5.77 -5.54
N MET A 82 6.11 -4.69 -5.25
CA MET A 82 4.65 -4.77 -5.14
C MET A 82 3.94 -4.57 -6.48
N ALA A 83 4.50 -3.78 -7.40
CA ALA A 83 4.11 -3.78 -8.80
C ALA A 83 4.36 -5.16 -9.41
N ALA A 84 5.47 -5.84 -9.09
CA ALA A 84 5.68 -7.23 -9.49
C ALA A 84 4.55 -8.13 -8.96
N ARG A 85 4.27 -8.12 -7.64
CA ARG A 85 3.18 -8.93 -7.06
C ARG A 85 1.78 -8.58 -7.61
N LEU A 86 1.51 -7.32 -7.89
CA LEU A 86 0.25 -6.87 -8.49
C LEU A 86 0.13 -7.31 -9.95
N ARG A 87 1.21 -7.19 -10.73
CA ARG A 87 1.28 -7.70 -12.11
C ARG A 87 1.08 -9.22 -12.13
N ASP A 88 1.73 -9.95 -11.22
CA ASP A 88 1.57 -11.39 -11.06
C ASP A 88 0.11 -11.76 -10.74
N GLY A 89 -0.52 -11.05 -9.80
CA GLY A 89 -1.93 -11.26 -9.43
C GLY A 89 -2.92 -10.96 -10.57
N ILE A 90 -2.69 -9.90 -11.34
CA ILE A 90 -3.51 -9.54 -12.51
C ILE A 90 -3.36 -10.58 -13.62
N GLN A 91 -2.12 -11.04 -13.89
CA GLN A 91 -1.86 -12.09 -14.88
C GLN A 91 -2.49 -13.43 -14.49
N ALA A 92 -2.42 -13.80 -13.21
CA ALA A 92 -3.08 -15.01 -12.71
C ALA A 92 -4.61 -14.95 -12.88
N THR A 93 -5.21 -13.77 -12.71
CA THR A 93 -6.66 -13.60 -12.84
C THR A 93 -7.14 -13.54 -14.30
N HIS A 94 -6.27 -13.18 -15.24
CA HIS A 94 -6.58 -13.13 -16.68
C HIS A 94 -6.13 -14.37 -17.48
N GLY A 95 -5.29 -15.25 -16.90
CA GLY A 95 -4.81 -16.48 -17.52
C GLY A 95 -5.68 -17.73 -17.33
N GLU A 96 -6.75 -17.65 -16.53
CA GLU A 96 -7.74 -18.72 -16.35
C GLU A 96 -9.01 -18.47 -17.20
N ILE A 97 -8.88 -18.46 -18.54
CA ILE A 97 -9.98 -18.78 -19.49
C ILE A 97 -9.40 -19.58 -20.66
#